data_AF-A0A1I1QQH8-F1
#
_entry.id   AF-A0A1I1QQH8-F1
#
_cell.length_a   1.000
_cell.length_b   1.000
_cell.length_c   1.000
_cell.angle_alpha   90.00
_cell.angle_beta   90.00
_cell.angle_gamma   90.00
#
_symmetry.space_group_name_H-M   'P 1'
#
loop_
_entity.id
_entity.type
_entity.pdbx_description
1 polymer ?
#
loop_
_entity_poly.entity_id
_entity_poly.type
_entity_poly.pdbx_seq_one_letter_code
_entity_poly.pdbx_strand_id
1 'polypeptide(L)'
;MIDPADIRFFQALQQACASSDEVDPDCKDAIARAVESGNPESMRDARQSFDALDPAVKDKILQKAHRAMATDLSAIWDMLPNAPGRQRPN
;
A
#
# COMPACT_ATOMS: atom_id res chain seq x y z
N MET A 1 -13.52 1.87 -13.66
CA MET A 1 -12.12 1.82 -14.10
C MET A 1 -11.28 1.89 -12.84
N ILE A 2 -10.42 0.92 -12.59
CA ILE A 2 -9.52 0.93 -11.43
C ILE A 2 -8.35 1.85 -11.76
N ASP A 3 -8.01 2.75 -10.84
CA ASP A 3 -6.87 3.62 -10.98
C ASP A 3 -5.59 2.78 -10.82
N PRO A 4 -4.58 2.91 -11.70
CA PRO A 4 -3.26 2.34 -11.46
C PRO A 4 -2.68 2.65 -10.07
N ALA A 5 -3.07 3.79 -9.48
CA ALA A 5 -2.74 4.15 -8.10
C ALA A 5 -3.38 3.24 -7.06
N ASP A 6 -4.61 2.73 -7.29
CA ASP A 6 -5.28 1.80 -6.38
C ASP A 6 -4.49 0.48 -6.29
N ILE A 7 -4.05 -0.06 -7.43
CA ILE A 7 -3.26 -1.30 -7.47
C ILE A 7 -1.94 -1.12 -6.69
N ARG A 8 -1.25 0.01 -6.89
CA ARG A 8 0.00 0.32 -6.16
C ARG A 8 -0.24 0.45 -4.66
N PHE A 9 -1.35 1.06 -4.26
CA PHE A 9 -1.72 1.15 -2.86
C PHE A 9 -1.97 -0.24 -2.24
N PHE A 10 -2.71 -1.12 -2.92
CA PHE A 10 -2.93 -2.49 -2.44
C PHE A 10 -1.63 -3.31 -2.37
N GLN A 11 -0.69 -3.10 -3.29
CA GLN A 11 0.66 -3.71 -3.20
C GLN A 11 1.44 -3.21 -1.98
N ALA A 12 1.40 -1.91 -1.70
CA ALA A 12 2.04 -1.34 -0.51
C ALA A 12 1.38 -1.83 0.78
N LEU A 13 0.05 -1.97 0.80
CA LEU A 13 -0.69 -2.57 1.90
C LEU A 13 -0.29 -4.03 2.12
N GLN A 14 -0.16 -4.82 1.05
CA GLN A 14 0.25 -6.22 1.14
C GLN A 14 1.62 -6.34 1.81
N GLN A 15 2.60 -5.53 1.40
CA GLN A 15 3.93 -5.49 2.03
C GLN A 15 3.86 -5.06 3.50
N ALA A 16 3.07 -4.05 3.82
CA ALA A 16 2.92 -3.57 5.19
C ALA A 16 2.29 -4.63 6.11
N CYS A 17 1.25 -5.33 5.63
CA CYS A 17 0.56 -6.40 6.35
C CYS A 17 1.43 -7.65 6.53
N ALA A 18 2.26 -8.00 5.53
CA ALA A 18 3.16 -9.15 5.62
C ALA A 18 4.15 -9.04 6.80
N SER A 19 4.53 -7.80 7.17
CA SER A 19 5.43 -7.50 8.29
C SER A 19 4.76 -7.41 9.66
N SER A 20 3.45 -7.68 9.76
CA SER A 20 2.65 -7.45 10.97
C SER A 20 1.93 -8.71 11.42
N ASP A 21 2.23 -9.16 12.64
CA ASP A 21 1.56 -10.32 13.26
C ASP A 21 0.17 -9.97 13.81
N GLU A 22 -0.12 -8.67 13.94
CA GLU A 22 -1.39 -8.13 14.46
C GLU A 22 -2.51 -8.09 13.39
N VAL A 23 -2.20 -8.43 12.14
CA VAL A 23 -3.18 -8.47 11.04
C VAL A 23 -3.66 -9.89 10.84
N ASP A 24 -4.97 -10.06 10.86
CA ASP A 24 -5.64 -11.34 10.66
C ASP A 24 -5.25 -11.98 9.30
N PRO A 25 -4.99 -13.30 9.25
CA PRO A 25 -4.73 -14.02 8.00
C PRO A 25 -5.77 -13.79 6.90
N ASP A 26 -7.06 -13.72 7.25
CA ASP A 26 -8.16 -13.51 6.28
C ASP A 26 -8.05 -12.13 5.63
N CYS A 27 -7.61 -11.12 6.39
CA CYS A 27 -7.35 -9.78 5.85
C CYS A 27 -6.13 -9.78 4.91
N LYS A 28 -5.08 -10.53 5.24
CA LYS A 28 -3.90 -10.68 4.36
C LYS A 28 -4.28 -11.34 3.05
N ASP A 29 -5.09 -12.38 3.10
CA ASP A 29 -5.57 -13.12 1.93
C ASP A 29 -6.50 -12.27 1.06
N ALA A 30 -7.40 -11.48 1.66
CA ALA A 30 -8.25 -10.56 0.92
C ALA A 30 -7.42 -9.52 0.16
N ILE A 31 -6.41 -8.93 0.82
CA ILE A 31 -5.48 -7.98 0.18
C ILE A 31 -4.68 -8.67 -0.94
N ALA A 32 -4.19 -9.89 -0.74
CA ALA A 32 -3.47 -10.63 -1.77
C ALA A 32 -4.35 -10.88 -3.01
N ARG A 33 -5.61 -11.30 -2.82
CA ARG A 33 -6.57 -11.48 -3.91
C ARG A 33 -6.89 -10.17 -4.63
N ALA A 34 -6.96 -9.05 -3.92
CA ALA A 34 -7.16 -7.73 -4.53
C ALA A 34 -5.99 -7.35 -5.45
N VAL A 35 -4.74 -7.64 -5.04
CA VAL A 35 -3.55 -7.40 -5.85
C VAL A 35 -3.50 -8.32 -7.08
N GLU A 36 -3.80 -9.61 -6.91
CA GLU A 36 -3.71 -10.61 -7.98
C GLU A 36 -4.81 -10.46 -9.02
N SER A 37 -6.06 -10.30 -8.58
CA SER A 37 -7.21 -10.22 -9.49
C SER A 37 -7.32 -8.88 -10.19
N GLY A 38 -6.87 -7.79 -9.55
CA GLY A 38 -7.10 -6.44 -10.04
C GLY A 38 -8.60 -6.12 -10.22
N ASN A 39 -9.50 -6.85 -9.56
CA ASN A 39 -10.94 -6.73 -9.76
C ASN A 39 -11.57 -5.79 -8.71
N PRO A 40 -12.56 -4.95 -9.08
CA PRO A 40 -13.15 -3.99 -8.16
C PRO A 40 -13.82 -4.63 -6.94
N GLU A 41 -14.39 -5.83 -7.10
CA GLU A 41 -15.04 -6.55 -6.01
C GLU A 41 -14.01 -7.03 -4.98
N SER A 42 -12.94 -7.68 -5.42
CA SER A 42 -11.86 -8.11 -4.53
C SER A 42 -11.19 -6.93 -3.81
N MET A 43 -11.04 -5.78 -4.47
CA MET A 43 -10.56 -4.56 -3.83
C MET A 43 -11.51 -4.01 -2.77
N ARG A 44 -12.84 -4.09 -3.00
CA ARG A 44 -13.84 -3.72 -1.98
C ARG A 44 -13.80 -4.67 -0.79
N ASP A 45 -13.71 -5.97 -1.04
CA ASP A 45 -13.66 -6.98 0.02
C ASP A 45 -12.40 -6.80 0.89
N ALA A 46 -11.25 -6.57 0.25
CA ALA A 46 -10.01 -6.24 0.95
C ALA A 46 -10.14 -4.95 1.78
N ARG A 47 -10.81 -3.92 1.24
CA ARG A 47 -11.05 -2.66 1.96
C ARG A 47 -11.93 -2.87 3.19
N GLN A 48 -13.01 -3.64 3.06
CA GLN A 48 -13.91 -3.94 4.17
C GLN A 48 -13.22 -4.75 5.25
N SER A 49 -12.46 -5.77 4.87
CA SER A 49 -11.67 -6.58 5.81
C SER A 49 -10.63 -5.73 6.54
N PHE A 50 -9.94 -4.84 5.82
CA PHE A 50 -8.97 -3.92 6.40
C PHE A 50 -9.61 -2.87 7.33
N ASP A 51 -10.78 -2.35 6.97
CA ASP A 51 -11.51 -1.37 7.81
C ASP A 51 -12.10 -1.99 9.08
N ALA A 52 -12.24 -3.32 9.14
CA ALA A 52 -12.66 -4.05 10.32
C ALA A 52 -11.52 -4.31 11.34
N LEU A 53 -10.26 -4.01 10.98
CA LEU A 53 -9.13 -4.10 11.90
C LEU A 53 -9.26 -3.10 13.06
N ASP A 54 -8.58 -3.40 14.16
CA ASP A 54 -8.43 -2.44 15.25
C ASP A 54 -7.86 -1.11 14.72
N PRO A 55 -8.42 0.05 15.11
CA PRO A 55 -7.98 1.35 14.62
C PRO A 55 -6.49 1.63 14.80
N ALA A 56 -5.88 1.20 15.91
CA ALA A 56 -4.46 1.42 16.17
C ALA A 56 -3.58 0.56 15.25
N VAL A 57 -3.99 -0.68 14.98
CA VAL A 57 -3.33 -1.56 14.00
C VAL A 57 -3.48 -0.98 12.60
N LYS A 58 -4.69 -0.54 12.25
CA LYS A 58 -4.99 0.05 10.94
C LYS A 58 -4.12 1.27 10.65
N ASP A 59 -4.04 2.22 11.59
CA ASP A 59 -3.22 3.42 11.44
C ASP A 59 -1.74 3.10 11.29
N LYS A 60 -1.24 2.14 12.08
CA LYS A 60 0.16 1.67 11.99
C LYS A 60 0.45 1.08 10.62
N ILE A 61 -0.45 0.27 10.07
CA ILE A 61 -0.29 -0.33 8.75
C ILE A 61 -0.38 0.73 7.64
N LEU A 62 -1.34 1.67 7.72
CA LEU A 62 -1.47 2.76 6.75
C LEU A 62 -0.21 3.65 6.73
N GLN A 63 0.34 3.99 7.90
CA GLN A 63 1.60 4.74 7.97
C GLN A 63 2.76 4.00 7.29
N LYS A 64 2.87 2.68 7.49
CA LYS A 64 3.88 1.85 6.82
C LYS A 64 3.67 1.84 5.30
N ALA A 65 2.45 1.61 4.84
CA ALA A 65 2.12 1.58 3.41
C ALA A 65 2.41 2.93 2.73
N HIS A 66 1.99 4.04 3.36
CA HIS A 66 2.26 5.39 2.84
C HIS A 66 3.76 5.70 2.80
N ARG A 67 4.51 5.31 3.83
CA ARG A 67 5.96 5.47 3.86
C ARG A 67 6.64 4.66 2.76
N ALA A 68 6.18 3.43 2.49
CA ALA A 68 6.69 2.60 1.40
C ALA A 68 6.45 3.28 0.04
N MET A 69 5.23 3.77 -0.21
CA MET A 69 4.89 4.48 -1.45
C MET A 69 5.70 5.78 -1.63
N ALA A 70 5.89 6.56 -0.57
CA ALA A 70 6.70 7.78 -0.63
C ALA A 70 8.18 7.49 -0.91
N THR A 71 8.70 6.37 -0.37
CA THR A 71 10.08 5.92 -0.61
C THR A 71 10.25 5.43 -2.05
N ASP A 72 9.29 4.66 -2.57
CA ASP A 72 9.31 4.18 -3.96
C ASP A 72 9.29 5.34 -4.96
N LEU A 73 8.42 6.33 -4.75
CA LEU A 73 8.39 7.56 -5.56
C LEU A 73 9.70 8.33 -5.50
N SER A 74 10.31 8.43 -4.32
CA SER A 74 11.61 9.10 -4.16
C SER A 74 12.71 8.36 -4.91
N ALA A 75 12.74 7.02 -4.82
CA ALA A 75 13.72 6.19 -5.53
C ALA A 75 13.54 6.26 -7.06
N ILE A 76 12.30 6.28 -7.55
CA ILE A 76 11.99 6.48 -8.97
C ILE A 76 12.47 7.86 -9.43
N TRP A 77 12.24 8.90 -8.62
CA TRP A 77 12.71 10.26 -8.91
C TRP A 77 14.24 10.33 -9.03
N ASP A 78 14.97 9.68 -8.12
CA ASP A 78 16.44 9.64 -8.14
C ASP A 78 17.01 8.91 -9.37
N MET A 79 16.22 8.05 -10.05
CA MET A 79 16.65 7.30 -11.23
C MET A 79 16.31 7.98 -12.57
N LEU A 80 15.59 9.11 -12.58
CA LEU A 80 15.25 9.80 -13.82
C LEU A 80 16.47 10.57 -14.38
N PRO A 81 16.84 10.39 -15.67
CA PRO A 81 18.06 10.96 -16.26
C PRO A 81 18.12 12.50 -16.29
N ASN A 82 17.00 13.17 -16.02
CA ASN A 82 16.89 14.64 -15.92
C ASN A 82 16.29 15.10 -14.59
N ALA A 83 16.27 14.25 -13.55
CA ALA A 83 15.82 14.70 -12.24
C ALA A 83 16.69 15.89 -11.81
N PRO A 84 16.09 17.05 -11.47
CA PRO A 84 16.85 18.19 -10.98
C PRO A 84 17.48 17.78 -9.65
N GLY A 85 18.74 17.36 -9.73
CA GLY A 85 19.51 16.96 -8.58
C GLY A 85 19.60 18.12 -7.59
N ARG A 86 19.40 17.77 -6.32
CA ARG A 86 20.00 18.47 -5.17
C ARG A 86 19.44 19.85 -4.81
N GLN A 87 18.16 19.92 -4.45
CA GLN A 87 17.78 20.81 -3.36
C GLN A 87 16.51 20.30 -2.67
N ARG A 88 16.67 19.62 -1.52
CA ARG A 88 15.60 19.57 -0.53
C ARG A 88 15.39 21.00 -0.03
N PRO A 89 14.19 21.58 -0.08
CA PRO A 89 13.90 22.80 0.66
C PRO A 89 14.04 22.48 2.15
N ASN A 90 14.89 23.25 2.85
CA ASN A 90 14.98 23.22 4.32
C ASN A 90 13.67 23.65 4.97
#